data_AF-A0A7J7MCP8-F1
#
_entry.id   AF-A0A7J7MCP8-F1
#
_cell.length_a   1.000
_cell.length_b   1.000
_cell.length_c   1.000
_cell.angle_alpha   90.00
_cell.angle_beta   90.00
_cell.angle_gamma   90.00
#
_symmetry.space_group_name_H-M   'P 1'
#
loop_
_entity.id
_entity.type
_entity.pdbx_description
1 polymer ?
#
loop_
_entity_poly.entity_id
_entity_poly.type
_entity_poly.pdbx_seq_one_letter_code
_entity_poly.pdbx_strand_id
1 'polypeptide(L)'
;MTSNCYSYRNFELRYRIKLRDSNSQRSSIQFNSKEPDEFYAVTYEGEVVACDIRDTSSPKGRRVAHCIDTGIGNKKYLVESLGRLLLVIRDYMSGVDGEHYTIGFKVLKLNPKCPNYCLRHFEVNTLQGQSIFLSNNSTFSVSPLNFPESKPNCIYFTDDGYEFYYNCSGGPYDLGIFNVEKGILEPNPMVEFKGIMPPPMWVEPTLLGCVN
;
A
#
# COMPACT_ATOMS: atom_id res chain seq x y z
N MET A 1 21.44 -17.61 -43.26
CA MET A 1 21.02 -18.13 -41.95
C MET A 1 21.62 -17.22 -40.89
N THR A 2 20.87 -16.25 -40.41
CA THR A 2 21.27 -15.34 -39.32
C THR A 2 20.24 -15.49 -38.22
N SER A 3 20.62 -16.17 -37.14
CA SER A 3 19.82 -16.36 -35.94
C SER A 3 19.82 -15.07 -35.12
N ASN A 4 18.67 -14.38 -35.08
CA ASN A 4 18.44 -13.34 -34.09
C ASN A 4 18.06 -14.01 -32.77
N CYS A 5 18.99 -14.04 -31.82
CA CYS A 5 18.69 -14.33 -30.42
C CYS A 5 17.96 -13.11 -29.83
N TYR A 6 16.65 -13.23 -29.64
CA TYR A 6 15.92 -12.32 -28.76
C TYR A 6 16.19 -12.74 -27.31
N SER A 7 16.87 -11.88 -26.56
CA SER A 7 16.99 -11.98 -25.10
C SER A 7 15.60 -11.79 -24.50
N TYR A 8 15.07 -12.83 -23.86
CA TYR A 8 13.84 -12.74 -23.08
C TYR A 8 14.05 -11.76 -21.92
N ARG A 9 13.20 -10.73 -21.85
CA ARG A 9 13.13 -9.83 -20.70
C ARG A 9 12.49 -10.59 -19.53
N ASN A 10 13.14 -10.58 -18.38
CA ASN A 10 12.54 -10.99 -17.12
C ASN A 10 11.41 -10.01 -16.79
N PHE A 11 10.17 -10.40 -17.08
CA PHE A 11 9.00 -9.78 -16.48
C PHE A 11 8.81 -10.41 -15.10
N GLU A 12 8.96 -9.62 -14.04
CA GLU A 12 8.43 -10.04 -12.73
C GLU A 12 6.90 -10.05 -12.83
N LEU A 13 6.33 -11.24 -12.96
CA LEU A 13 4.89 -11.44 -12.83
C LEU A 13 4.52 -11.26 -11.36
N ARG A 14 4.05 -10.07 -10.98
CA ARG A 14 3.39 -9.87 -9.69
C ARG A 14 1.95 -10.41 -9.79
N TYR A 15 1.73 -11.61 -9.28
CA TYR A 15 0.39 -12.21 -9.18
C TYR A 15 -0.45 -11.44 -8.16
N ARG A 16 -1.78 -11.51 -8.20
CA ARG A 16 -2.66 -10.95 -7.15
C ARG A 16 -3.45 -12.10 -6.52
N ILE A 17 -3.25 -12.35 -5.23
CA ILE A 17 -3.96 -13.42 -4.52
C ILE A 17 -5.08 -12.78 -3.69
N LYS A 18 -6.31 -12.80 -4.18
CA LYS A 18 -7.45 -12.28 -3.42
C LYS A 18 -7.72 -13.20 -2.23
N LEU A 19 -7.46 -12.72 -1.01
CA LEU A 19 -7.85 -13.44 0.20
C LEU A 19 -9.38 -13.61 0.18
N ARG A 20 -9.87 -14.83 0.39
CA ARG A 20 -11.31 -15.09 0.61
C ARG A 20 -11.66 -14.65 2.03
N ASP A 21 -11.87 -13.36 2.17
CA ASP A 21 -12.55 -12.76 3.32
C ASP A 21 -13.79 -12.01 2.79
N SER A 22 -14.87 -12.07 3.57
CA SER A 22 -16.10 -11.31 3.41
C SER A 22 -15.85 -9.82 3.10
N ASN A 23 -14.74 -9.26 3.59
CA ASN A 23 -14.31 -7.87 3.38
C ASN A 23 -13.08 -7.70 2.47
N SER A 24 -12.76 -8.70 1.62
CA SER A 24 -11.49 -8.76 0.83
C SER A 24 -11.15 -7.56 -0.04
N GLN A 25 -12.09 -6.64 -0.30
CA GLN A 25 -11.86 -5.40 -1.06
C GLN A 25 -11.08 -4.34 -0.28
N ARG A 26 -10.98 -4.48 1.06
CA ARG A 26 -10.17 -3.61 1.93
C ARG A 26 -8.84 -4.24 2.35
N SER A 27 -8.64 -5.51 2.04
CA SER A 27 -7.39 -6.21 2.27
C SER A 27 -6.34 -5.76 1.24
N SER A 28 -5.10 -5.60 1.68
CA SER A 28 -3.97 -5.30 0.78
C SER A 28 -2.92 -6.39 0.84
N ILE A 29 -2.14 -6.49 -0.24
CA ILE A 29 -1.18 -7.57 -0.47
C ILE A 29 0.12 -6.93 -0.93
N GLN A 30 1.23 -7.33 -0.32
CA GLN A 30 2.57 -6.90 -0.71
C GLN A 30 3.44 -8.14 -0.95
N PHE A 31 4.09 -8.18 -2.11
CA PHE A 31 5.14 -9.15 -2.39
C PHE A 31 6.45 -8.67 -1.79
N ASN A 32 7.14 -9.55 -1.05
CA ASN A 32 8.45 -9.25 -0.48
C ASN A 32 9.52 -9.95 -1.30
N SER A 33 10.29 -9.21 -2.10
CA SER A 33 11.33 -9.78 -2.96
C SER A 33 12.52 -10.38 -2.18
N LYS A 34 12.65 -10.09 -0.88
CA LYS A 34 13.76 -10.63 -0.06
C LYS A 34 13.59 -12.08 0.33
N GLU A 35 12.34 -12.55 0.41
CA GLU A 35 12.04 -13.96 0.61
C GLU A 35 11.20 -14.40 -0.59
N PRO A 36 11.84 -14.84 -1.69
CA PRO A 36 11.17 -15.08 -2.99
C PRO A 36 10.04 -16.11 -2.91
N ASP A 37 9.93 -16.81 -1.80
CA ASP A 37 8.99 -17.89 -1.51
C ASP A 37 7.85 -17.49 -0.56
N GLU A 38 7.79 -16.23 -0.10
CA GLU A 38 6.70 -15.73 0.76
C GLU A 38 6.17 -14.37 0.30
N PHE A 39 4.86 -14.18 0.36
CA PHE A 39 4.24 -12.85 0.29
C PHE A 39 3.47 -12.55 1.57
N TYR A 40 3.27 -11.26 1.82
CA TYR A 40 2.56 -10.77 2.99
C TYR A 40 1.24 -10.14 2.57
N ALA A 41 0.18 -10.40 3.32
CA ALA A 41 -1.12 -9.79 3.12
C ALA A 41 -1.66 -9.26 4.45
N VAL A 42 -2.47 -8.22 4.40
CA VAL A 42 -3.20 -7.71 5.56
C VAL A 42 -4.70 -7.74 5.28
N THR A 43 -5.46 -8.27 6.23
CA THR A 43 -6.92 -8.31 6.16
C THR A 43 -7.53 -6.97 6.53
N TYR A 44 -8.84 -6.82 6.30
CA TYR A 44 -9.57 -5.64 6.73
C TYR A 44 -9.48 -5.43 8.25
N GLU A 45 -9.47 -6.50 9.03
CA GLU A 45 -9.38 -6.52 10.49
C GLU A 45 -7.96 -6.17 10.98
N GLY A 46 -6.97 -6.10 10.09
CA GLY A 46 -5.58 -5.81 10.45
C GLY A 46 -4.78 -7.05 10.86
N GLU A 47 -5.24 -8.24 10.50
CA GLU A 47 -4.41 -9.45 10.58
C GLU A 47 -3.42 -9.46 9.44
N VAL A 48 -2.13 -9.58 9.76
CA VAL A 48 -1.06 -9.76 8.76
C VAL A 48 -0.74 -11.24 8.65
N VAL A 49 -0.79 -11.76 7.43
CA VAL A 49 -0.57 -13.16 7.10
C VAL A 49 0.62 -13.26 6.17
N ALA A 50 1.57 -14.14 6.50
CA ALA A 50 2.61 -14.58 5.59
C ALA A 50 2.12 -15.84 4.87
N CYS A 51 2.23 -15.85 3.55
CA CYS A 51 1.76 -16.94 2.71
C CYS A 51 2.95 -17.55 1.98
N ASP A 52 3.18 -18.83 2.24
CA ASP A 52 4.19 -19.63 1.54
C ASP A 52 3.66 -20.01 0.15
N ILE A 53 4.43 -19.69 -0.90
CA ILE A 53 4.06 -19.96 -2.30
C ILE A 53 4.79 -21.17 -2.89
N ARG A 54 5.61 -21.88 -2.10
CA ARG A 54 6.32 -23.09 -2.56
C ARG A 54 5.36 -24.26 -2.81
N ASP A 55 4.25 -24.31 -2.08
CA ASP A 55 3.18 -25.29 -2.29
C ASP A 55 1.98 -24.65 -2.98
N THR A 56 1.93 -24.77 -4.31
CA THR A 56 0.84 -24.25 -5.15
C THR A 56 -0.46 -25.03 -4.99
N SER A 57 -0.45 -26.21 -4.36
CA SER A 57 -1.65 -27.06 -4.22
C SER A 57 -2.51 -26.67 -3.01
N SER A 58 -1.89 -26.08 -1.98
CA SER A 58 -2.57 -25.59 -0.78
C SER A 58 -1.75 -24.49 -0.09
N PRO A 59 -1.73 -23.25 -0.62
CA PRO A 59 -0.97 -22.16 0.01
C PRO A 59 -1.50 -21.93 1.43
N LYS A 60 -0.64 -22.15 2.43
CA LYS A 60 -0.98 -21.97 3.84
C LYS A 60 -0.55 -20.59 4.28
N GLY A 61 -1.54 -19.79 4.69
CA GLY A 61 -1.31 -18.54 5.39
C GLY A 61 -0.99 -18.79 6.86
N ARG A 62 0.08 -18.19 7.37
CA ARG A 62 0.41 -18.12 8.79
C ARG A 62 0.23 -16.70 9.26
N ARG A 63 -0.58 -16.47 10.30
CA ARG A 63 -0.67 -15.15 10.93
C ARG A 63 0.67 -14.78 11.55
N VAL A 64 1.19 -13.61 11.19
CA VAL A 64 2.49 -13.08 11.64
C VAL A 64 2.39 -11.75 12.36
N ALA A 65 1.25 -11.06 12.27
CA ALA A 65 0.90 -9.93 13.12
C ALA A 65 -0.61 -9.74 13.21
N HIS A 66 -1.05 -8.97 14.20
CA HIS A 66 -2.42 -8.52 14.34
C HIS A 66 -2.46 -7.13 14.98
N CYS A 67 -3.04 -6.16 14.29
CA CYS A 67 -3.21 -4.82 14.82
C CYS A 67 -4.54 -4.70 15.57
N ILE A 68 -4.52 -4.87 16.89
CA ILE A 68 -5.75 -4.86 17.73
C ILE A 68 -6.43 -3.48 17.76
N ASP A 69 -5.70 -2.40 17.48
CA ASP A 69 -6.12 -1.01 17.73
C ASP A 69 -6.35 -0.21 16.44
N THR A 70 -6.95 -0.83 15.42
CA THR A 70 -7.36 -0.12 14.21
C THR A 70 -8.84 0.16 14.28
N GLY A 71 -9.23 1.42 14.14
CA GLY A 71 -10.64 1.81 14.11
C GLY A 71 -11.40 1.05 13.02
N ILE A 72 -12.66 0.75 13.30
CA ILE A 72 -13.58 0.22 12.30
C ILE A 72 -13.68 1.26 11.18
N GLY A 73 -13.43 0.85 9.94
CA GLY A 73 -13.48 1.75 8.77
C GLY A 73 -12.12 2.10 8.16
N ASN A 74 -11.00 1.88 8.85
CA ASN A 74 -9.69 2.22 8.30
C ASN A 74 -9.25 1.29 7.16
N LYS A 75 -8.65 1.88 6.12
CA LYS A 75 -7.95 1.14 5.05
C LYS A 75 -6.52 0.85 5.50
N LYS A 76 -6.01 -0.34 5.15
CA LYS A 76 -4.72 -0.83 5.60
C LYS A 76 -3.87 -1.23 4.41
N TYR A 77 -2.63 -0.77 4.39
CA TYR A 77 -1.66 -1.01 3.33
C TYR A 77 -0.43 -1.68 3.90
N LEU A 78 0.08 -2.70 3.23
CA LEU A 78 1.44 -3.18 3.47
C LEU A 78 2.38 -2.53 2.46
N VAL A 79 3.51 -2.04 2.94
CA VAL A 79 4.53 -1.41 2.10
C VAL A 79 5.90 -1.90 2.54
N GLU A 80 6.73 -2.32 1.59
CA GLU A 80 8.15 -2.55 1.83
C GLU A 80 8.92 -1.22 1.65
N SER A 81 9.78 -0.89 2.62
CA SER A 81 10.62 0.30 2.57
C SER A 81 11.93 0.06 3.32
N LEU A 82 13.06 0.25 2.64
CA LEU A 82 14.42 0.08 3.20
C LEU A 82 14.63 -1.28 3.90
N GLY A 83 14.09 -2.35 3.33
CA GLY A 83 14.15 -3.70 3.86
C GLY A 83 13.20 -3.99 5.01
N ARG A 84 12.23 -3.10 5.28
CA ARG A 84 11.30 -3.21 6.40
C ARG A 84 9.88 -3.28 5.87
N LEU A 85 9.08 -4.16 6.46
CA LEU A 85 7.65 -4.21 6.17
C LEU A 85 6.91 -3.23 7.10
N LEU A 86 6.17 -2.31 6.50
CA LEU A 86 5.38 -1.29 7.18
C LEU A 86 3.89 -1.59 6.98
N LEU A 87 3.12 -1.47 8.05
CA LEU A 87 1.66 -1.40 8.00
C LEU A 87 1.26 0.08 8.06
N VAL A 88 0.66 0.58 6.99
CA VAL A 88 0.15 1.94 6.91
C VAL A 88 -1.37 1.91 7.05
N ILE A 89 -1.88 2.60 8.06
CA ILE A 89 -3.31 2.69 8.37
C ILE A 89 -3.77 4.08 7.95
N ARG A 90 -4.80 4.14 7.09
CA ARG A 90 -5.43 5.37 6.62
C ARG A 90 -6.70 5.63 7.43
N ASP A 91 -6.73 6.80 8.05
CA ASP A 91 -7.85 7.29 8.83
C ASP A 91 -8.75 8.17 7.94
N TYR A 92 -10.06 7.91 8.01
CA TYR A 92 -11.08 8.64 7.25
C TYR A 92 -12.06 9.31 8.22
N MET A 93 -12.68 10.38 7.75
CA MET A 93 -13.85 10.98 8.36
C MET A 93 -14.99 11.02 7.34
N SER A 94 -16.19 10.68 7.79
CA SER A 94 -17.40 10.81 6.97
C SER A 94 -17.91 12.25 7.04
N GLY A 95 -18.05 12.87 5.87
CA GLY A 95 -18.75 14.14 5.69
C GLY A 95 -20.26 13.99 5.82
N VAL A 96 -20.95 15.13 5.86
CA VAL A 96 -22.41 15.22 6.03
C VAL A 96 -23.15 14.59 4.83
N ASP A 97 -22.58 14.64 3.64
CA ASP A 97 -23.17 14.15 2.40
C ASP A 97 -22.80 12.69 2.08
N GLY A 98 -22.22 11.97 3.04
CA GLY A 98 -21.73 10.61 2.86
C GLY A 98 -20.36 10.53 2.16
N GLU A 99 -19.71 11.68 1.95
CA GLU A 99 -18.36 11.73 1.39
C GLU A 99 -17.31 11.22 2.40
N HIS A 100 -16.27 10.54 1.94
CA HIS A 100 -15.19 10.05 2.80
C HIS A 100 -13.87 10.74 2.44
N TYR A 101 -13.32 11.51 3.38
CA TYR A 101 -12.03 12.17 3.20
C TYR A 101 -10.99 11.66 4.19
N THR A 102 -9.75 11.61 3.72
CA THR A 102 -8.60 11.24 4.55
C THR A 102 -8.31 12.34 5.55
N ILE A 103 -8.09 11.94 6.80
CA ILE A 103 -7.70 12.87 7.88
C ILE A 103 -6.28 12.63 8.38
N GLY A 104 -5.70 11.47 8.06
CA GLY A 104 -4.33 11.17 8.46
C GLY A 104 -3.95 9.72 8.26
N PHE A 105 -2.73 9.43 8.69
CA PHE A 105 -2.13 8.10 8.60
C PHE A 105 -1.37 7.76 9.87
N LYS A 106 -1.38 6.47 10.20
CA LYS A 106 -0.45 5.86 11.16
C LYS A 106 0.42 4.86 10.45
N VAL A 107 1.73 4.89 10.72
CA VAL A 107 2.68 3.97 10.12
C VAL A 107 3.28 3.11 11.22
N LEU A 108 3.11 1.80 11.12
CA LEU A 108 3.59 0.83 12.09
C LEU A 108 4.66 -0.06 11.44
N LYS A 109 5.82 -0.19 12.07
CA LYS A 109 6.84 -1.13 11.63
C LYS A 109 6.49 -2.54 12.11
N LEU A 110 6.38 -3.48 11.17
CA LEU A 110 6.12 -4.87 11.49
C LEU A 110 7.42 -5.59 11.88
N ASN A 111 7.34 -6.41 12.93
CA ASN A 111 8.34 -7.42 13.24
C ASN A 111 7.65 -8.80 13.26
N PRO A 112 7.69 -9.56 12.15
CA PRO A 112 7.06 -10.88 12.05
C PRO A 112 7.57 -11.90 13.09
N LYS A 113 8.70 -11.60 13.76
CA LYS A 113 9.31 -12.45 14.79
C LYS A 113 8.84 -12.08 16.21
N CYS A 114 8.03 -11.04 16.40
CA CYS A 114 7.51 -10.66 17.71
C CYS A 114 6.27 -11.50 18.08
N PRO A 115 6.33 -12.33 19.14
CA PRO A 115 5.30 -13.33 19.45
C PRO A 115 3.95 -12.77 19.90
N ASN A 116 3.93 -11.55 20.45
CA ASN A 116 2.69 -10.91 20.93
C ASN A 116 2.05 -9.99 19.91
N TYR A 117 2.66 -9.84 18.73
CA TYR A 117 2.09 -9.09 17.61
C TYR A 117 1.69 -7.63 17.94
N CYS A 118 2.19 -7.05 19.03
CA CYS A 118 1.81 -5.70 19.49
C CYS A 118 2.43 -4.62 18.60
N LEU A 119 1.73 -4.28 17.52
CA LEU A 119 2.19 -3.29 16.53
C LEU A 119 2.24 -1.85 17.06
N ARG A 120 1.51 -1.55 18.14
CA ARG A 120 1.44 -0.21 18.74
C ARG A 120 2.78 0.32 19.26
N HIS A 121 3.70 -0.56 19.68
CA HIS A 121 5.03 -0.12 20.17
C HIS A 121 6.00 0.22 19.05
N PHE A 122 5.59 0.09 17.78
CA PHE A 122 6.44 0.27 16.62
C PHE A 122 5.89 1.34 15.66
N GLU A 123 5.08 2.27 16.16
CA GLU A 123 4.71 3.46 15.38
C GLU A 123 5.98 4.23 14.99
N VAL A 124 6.06 4.60 13.71
CA VAL A 124 7.17 5.35 13.15
C VAL A 124 6.71 6.73 12.74
N ASN A 125 7.41 7.74 13.26
CA ASN A 125 7.14 9.15 12.97
C ASN A 125 8.02 9.68 11.83
N THR A 126 8.74 8.80 11.11
CA THR A 126 9.58 9.17 9.97
C THR A 126 9.75 7.97 9.04
N LEU A 127 9.83 8.25 7.74
CA LEU A 127 10.10 7.25 6.71
C LEU A 127 11.60 7.20 6.34
N GLN A 128 12.46 7.81 7.17
CA GLN A 128 13.92 7.90 6.90
C GLN A 128 14.22 8.51 5.53
N GLY A 129 13.47 9.54 5.17
CA GLY A 129 13.59 10.27 3.92
C GLY A 129 12.89 9.61 2.73
N GLN A 130 12.36 8.37 2.86
CA GLN A 130 11.59 7.73 1.80
C GLN A 130 10.24 8.41 1.59
N SER A 131 9.69 8.19 0.40
CA SER A 131 8.33 8.57 0.03
C SER A 131 7.51 7.31 -0.25
N ILE A 132 6.31 7.21 0.28
CA ILE A 132 5.41 6.06 0.07
C ILE A 132 4.28 6.47 -0.86
N PHE A 133 3.94 5.60 -1.81
CA PHE A 133 2.83 5.79 -2.74
C PHE A 133 1.76 4.73 -2.47
N LEU A 134 0.54 5.17 -2.18
CA LEU A 134 -0.60 4.33 -1.84
C LEU A 134 -1.73 4.53 -2.84
N SER A 135 -2.22 3.43 -3.39
CA SER A 135 -3.45 3.39 -4.19
C SER A 135 -4.16 2.07 -3.96
N ASN A 136 -5.36 1.90 -4.52
CA ASN A 136 -6.07 0.63 -4.43
C ASN A 136 -5.39 -0.53 -5.19
N ASN A 137 -4.49 -0.21 -6.13
CA ASN A 137 -3.86 -1.18 -7.03
C ASN A 137 -2.37 -1.41 -6.75
N SER A 138 -1.67 -0.41 -6.22
CA SER A 138 -0.24 -0.49 -5.99
C SER A 138 0.18 0.28 -4.74
N THR A 139 1.15 -0.29 -4.03
CA THR A 139 1.77 0.23 -2.83
C THR A 139 3.27 0.04 -2.91
N PHE A 140 4.03 1.12 -2.88
CA PHE A 140 5.49 1.05 -2.99
C PHE A 140 6.18 2.24 -2.30
N SER A 141 7.45 2.04 -1.94
CA SER A 141 8.32 3.07 -1.40
C SER A 141 9.36 3.47 -2.43
N VAL A 142 9.69 4.75 -2.52
CA VAL A 142 10.76 5.26 -3.37
C VAL A 142 11.75 6.10 -2.57
N SER A 143 12.99 6.07 -3.04
CA SER A 143 14.04 6.96 -2.54
C SER A 143 13.94 8.33 -3.22
N PRO A 144 14.09 9.43 -2.47
CA PRO A 144 14.14 10.77 -3.06
C PRO A 144 15.36 10.94 -3.98
N LEU A 145 16.39 10.10 -3.86
CA LEU A 145 17.51 10.09 -4.80
C LEU A 145 17.09 9.62 -6.21
N ASN A 146 16.13 8.70 -6.29
CA ASN A 146 15.62 8.17 -7.56
C ASN A 146 14.45 9.02 -8.08
N PHE A 147 13.74 9.72 -7.18
CA PHE A 147 12.59 10.56 -7.47
C PHE A 147 12.72 11.90 -6.73
N PRO A 148 13.55 12.84 -7.23
CA PRO A 148 13.82 14.12 -6.60
C PRO A 148 12.57 15.01 -6.45
N GLU A 149 11.55 14.77 -7.27
CA GLU A 149 10.25 15.46 -7.22
C GLU A 149 9.42 15.03 -6.00
N SER A 150 9.75 13.89 -5.39
CA SER A 150 9.06 13.40 -4.19
C SER A 150 9.61 14.09 -2.93
N LYS A 151 8.69 14.58 -2.09
CA LYS A 151 9.00 15.18 -0.80
C LYS A 151 9.37 14.06 0.19
N PRO A 152 10.48 14.17 0.94
CA PRO A 152 10.88 13.15 1.89
C PRO A 152 9.87 13.02 3.03
N ASN A 153 9.76 11.81 3.61
CA ASN A 153 8.86 11.49 4.72
C ASN A 153 7.38 11.72 4.40
N CYS A 154 6.99 11.67 3.13
CA CYS A 154 5.60 11.85 2.70
C CYS A 154 4.95 10.56 2.20
N ILE A 155 3.64 10.47 2.43
CA ILE A 155 2.73 9.48 1.86
C ILE A 155 1.91 10.19 0.78
N TYR A 156 2.02 9.72 -0.46
CA TYR A 156 1.21 10.12 -1.59
C TYR A 156 0.08 9.12 -1.75
N PHE A 157 -1.17 9.56 -1.66
CA PHE A 157 -2.31 8.64 -1.73
C PHE A 157 -3.28 9.04 -2.82
N THR A 158 -3.91 8.02 -3.41
CA THR A 158 -5.07 8.20 -4.28
C THR A 158 -6.36 7.71 -3.64
N ASP A 159 -7.47 8.11 -4.23
CA ASP A 159 -8.81 7.66 -3.84
C ASP A 159 -8.89 6.13 -4.02
N ASP A 160 -9.45 5.46 -3.02
CA ASP A 160 -9.64 4.02 -3.03
C ASP A 160 -10.99 3.60 -3.64
N GLY A 161 -11.75 4.57 -4.15
CA GLY A 161 -13.02 4.41 -4.85
C GLY A 161 -14.17 4.05 -3.92
N TYR A 162 -14.05 4.31 -2.62
CA TYR A 162 -15.02 3.90 -1.60
C TYR A 162 -16.46 4.29 -1.97
N GLU A 163 -16.65 5.53 -2.41
CA GLU A 163 -17.97 6.09 -2.69
C GLU A 163 -18.67 5.42 -3.87
N PHE A 164 -17.93 5.00 -4.90
CA PHE A 164 -18.50 4.33 -6.07
C PHE A 164 -19.14 2.97 -5.72
N TYR A 165 -18.83 2.39 -4.56
CA TYR A 165 -19.46 1.15 -4.10
C TYR A 165 -20.83 1.36 -3.47
N TYR A 166 -21.11 2.54 -2.94
CA TYR A 166 -22.36 2.84 -2.20
C TYR A 166 -23.22 3.91 -2.86
N ASN A 167 -22.62 4.83 -3.61
CA ASN A 167 -23.28 5.91 -4.34
C ASN A 167 -22.67 6.05 -5.75
N CYS A 168 -23.49 5.86 -6.78
CA CYS A 168 -23.08 5.96 -8.19
C CYS A 168 -22.76 7.40 -8.64
N SER A 169 -22.81 8.38 -7.74
CA SER A 169 -22.68 9.81 -8.04
C SER A 169 -21.25 10.34 -8.09
N GLY A 170 -20.25 9.53 -7.71
CA GLY A 170 -18.83 9.86 -7.88
C GLY A 170 -18.42 11.20 -7.27
N GLY A 171 -18.12 11.20 -5.97
CA GLY A 171 -17.55 12.37 -5.27
C GLY A 171 -16.19 12.82 -5.83
N PRO A 172 -15.66 13.95 -5.34
CA PRO A 172 -14.31 14.39 -5.68
C PRO A 172 -13.29 13.33 -5.24
N TYR A 173 -12.23 13.13 -6.03
CA TYR A 173 -11.21 12.14 -5.66
C TYR A 173 -10.47 12.54 -4.37
N ASP A 174 -10.46 11.65 -3.39
CA ASP A 174 -9.67 11.79 -2.15
C ASP A 174 -8.17 11.55 -2.43
N LEU A 175 -7.51 12.63 -2.89
CA LEU A 175 -6.10 12.68 -3.29
C LEU A 175 -5.31 13.64 -2.40
N GLY A 176 -4.13 13.24 -1.96
CA GLY A 176 -3.34 14.10 -1.08
C GLY A 176 -1.91 13.65 -0.84
N ILE A 177 -1.22 14.49 -0.07
CA ILE A 177 0.13 14.24 0.42
C ILE A 177 0.10 14.39 1.93
N PHE A 178 0.52 13.36 2.66
CA PHE A 178 0.62 13.41 4.11
C PHE A 178 2.07 13.33 4.54
N ASN A 179 2.56 14.35 5.26
CA ASN A 179 3.89 14.32 5.83
C ASN A 179 3.87 13.61 7.19
N VAL A 180 4.52 12.45 7.28
CA VAL A 180 4.52 11.58 8.47
C VAL A 180 5.22 12.25 9.65
N GLU A 181 6.30 12.99 9.38
CA GLU A 181 7.11 13.63 10.41
C GLU A 181 6.44 14.86 11.03
N LYS A 182 5.75 15.63 10.22
CA LYS A 182 5.02 16.83 10.65
C LYS A 182 3.58 16.54 11.05
N GLY A 183 3.03 15.39 10.68
CA GLY A 183 1.61 15.06 10.83
C GLY A 183 0.69 15.99 10.02
N ILE A 184 1.18 16.55 8.91
CA ILE A 184 0.44 17.53 8.11
C ILE A 184 -0.13 16.86 6.87
N LEU A 185 -1.43 17.03 6.68
CA LEU A 185 -2.13 16.66 5.45
C LEU A 185 -2.20 17.87 4.51
N GLU A 186 -1.61 17.73 3.33
CA GLU A 186 -1.68 18.71 2.24
C GLU A 186 -2.68 18.19 1.19
N PRO A 187 -3.71 18.98 0.82
CA PRO A 187 -4.54 18.65 -0.32
C PRO A 187 -3.68 18.62 -1.59
N ASN A 188 -3.84 17.60 -2.43
CA ASN A 188 -3.16 17.58 -3.72
C ASN A 188 -3.89 18.55 -4.67
N PRO A 189 -3.22 19.54 -5.30
CA PRO A 189 -3.85 20.49 -6.20
C PRO A 189 -4.53 19.89 -7.44
N MET A 190 -4.41 18.57 -7.70
CA MET A 190 -5.15 17.86 -8.75
C MET A 190 -6.66 17.66 -8.46
N VAL A 191 -7.29 18.56 -7.69
CA VAL A 191 -8.70 18.50 -7.20
C VAL A 191 -9.73 18.67 -8.34
N GLU A 192 -9.31 18.97 -9.56
CA GLU A 192 -10.25 19.23 -10.68
C GLU A 192 -10.84 17.96 -11.31
N PHE A 193 -10.32 16.76 -10.98
CA PHE A 193 -10.86 15.52 -11.52
C PHE A 193 -12.04 15.03 -10.67
N LYS A 194 -13.26 15.18 -11.19
CA LYS A 194 -14.48 14.56 -10.64
C LYS A 194 -15.00 13.51 -11.62
N GLY A 195 -15.43 12.35 -11.11
CA GLY A 195 -16.23 11.38 -11.86
C GLY A 195 -15.56 10.63 -13.01
N ILE A 196 -14.22 10.65 -13.15
CA ILE A 196 -13.49 9.89 -14.19
C ILE A 196 -13.08 8.51 -13.69
N MET A 197 -13.93 7.50 -13.88
CA MET A 197 -13.59 6.12 -13.55
C MET A 197 -12.56 5.52 -14.54
N PRO A 198 -11.58 4.73 -14.06
CA PRO A 198 -11.34 4.34 -12.67
C PRO A 198 -10.62 5.44 -11.84
N PRO A 199 -10.64 5.37 -10.49
CA PRO A 199 -9.90 6.32 -9.67
C PRO A 199 -8.41 6.34 -10.04
N PRO A 200 -7.71 7.48 -9.84
CA PRO A 200 -6.30 7.59 -10.16
C PRO A 200 -5.47 6.48 -9.51
N MET A 201 -4.52 5.93 -10.27
CA MET A 201 -3.61 4.89 -9.79
C MET A 201 -2.17 5.30 -9.97
N TRP A 202 -1.30 4.81 -9.10
CA TRP A 202 0.14 4.99 -9.25
C TRP A 202 0.71 3.94 -10.20
N VAL A 203 1.61 4.41 -11.08
CA VAL A 203 2.46 3.54 -11.87
C VAL A 203 3.78 3.42 -11.12
N GLU A 204 4.10 2.21 -10.67
CA GLU A 204 5.40 1.95 -10.03
C GLU A 204 6.49 2.13 -11.09
N PRO A 205 7.47 3.02 -10.85
CA PRO A 205 8.53 3.22 -11.79
C PRO A 205 9.40 1.97 -11.83
N THR A 206 9.62 1.44 -13.03
CA THR A 206 10.63 0.41 -13.23
C THR A 206 11.99 1.05 -13.02
N LEU A 207 12.67 0.67 -11.95
CA LEU A 207 14.09 0.97 -11.80
C LEU A 207 14.81 0.24 -12.93
N LEU A 208 15.03 0.93 -14.05
CA LEU A 208 16.02 0.52 -15.02
C LEU A 208 17.33 0.52 -14.25
N GLY A 209 17.82 -0.67 -13.89
CA GLY A 209 19.15 -0.81 -13.31
C GLY A 209 20.09 0.00 -14.17
N CYS A 210 20.71 1.03 -13.59
CA CYS A 210 21.79 1.73 -14.24
C CYS A 210 22.91 0.70 -14.42
N VAL A 211 22.95 0.08 -15.59
CA VAL A 211 24.18 -0.51 -16.10
C VAL A 211 24.98 0.70 -16.54
N ASN A 212 25.88 1.16 -15.67
CA ASN A 212 27.15 1.84 -15.97
C ASN A 212 27.93 2.04 -14.68
#